data_AF-A0A527YPU2-F1
#
_entry.id   AF-A0A527YPU2-F1
#
_cell.length_a   1.000
_cell.length_b   1.000
_cell.length_c   1.000
_cell.angle_alpha   90.00
_cell.angle_beta   90.00
_cell.angle_gamma   90.00
#
_symmetry.space_group_name_H-M   'P 1'
#
loop_
_entity.id
_entity.type
_entity.pdbx_description
1 polymer ?
#
loop_
_entity_poly.entity_id
_entity_poly.type
_entity_poly.pdbx_seq_one_letter_code
_entity_poly.pdbx_strand_id
1 'polypeptide(L)' 'TLMAAGEDFGIRLFGARALNAMRLEKNYGSWAREYRPIYGPLEAGLDRFVAYGKETDFIGKRAALAERQQGG' A
#
# COMPACT_ATOMS: atom_id res chain seq x y z
N THR A 1 18.47 -0.63 25.67
CA THR A 1 17.73 0.13 24.62
C THR A 1 17.77 -0.66 23.32
N LEU A 2 16.94 -0.31 22.33
CA LEU A 2 17.00 -0.97 21.02
C LEU A 2 18.40 -0.88 20.38
N MET A 3 19.06 0.27 20.53
CA MET A 3 20.41 0.50 20.00
C MET A 3 21.46 -0.40 20.65
N ALA A 4 21.41 -0.60 21.98
CA ALA A 4 22.35 -1.47 22.68
C ALA A 4 22.13 -2.96 22.31
N ALA A 5 20.88 -3.41 22.17
CA ALA A 5 20.57 -4.80 21.83
C ALA A 5 20.89 -5.16 20.36
N GLY A 6 21.03 -4.17 19.49
CA GLY A 6 21.26 -4.37 18.05
C GLY A 6 22.72 -4.20 17.61
N GLU A 7 23.65 -3.92 18.54
CA GLU A 7 25.06 -3.62 18.23
C GLU A 7 25.72 -4.77 17.45
N ASP A 8 25.57 -6.00 17.93
CA ASP A 8 26.11 -7.22 17.30
C ASP A 8 25.55 -7.48 15.90
N PHE A 9 24.41 -6.88 15.55
CA PHE A 9 23.76 -6.99 14.24
C PHE A 9 24.01 -5.78 13.34
N GLY A 10 24.81 -4.81 13.78
CA GLY A 10 25.11 -3.60 13.03
C GLY A 10 23.93 -2.66 12.87
N ILE A 11 23.05 -2.56 13.88
CA ILE A 11 21.88 -1.67 13.86
C ILE A 11 22.28 -0.22 13.55
N ARG A 12 21.52 0.45 12.66
CA ARG A 12 21.72 1.86 12.32
C ARG A 12 20.41 2.61 12.20
N LEU A 13 20.48 3.90 12.51
CA LEU A 13 19.40 4.85 12.25
C LEU A 13 19.35 5.16 10.75
N PHE A 14 18.15 5.29 10.20
CA PHE A 14 17.94 5.76 8.83
C PHE A 14 16.74 6.72 8.79
N GLY A 15 16.75 7.63 7.81
CA GLY A 15 15.73 8.66 7.67
C GLY A 15 14.66 8.33 6.63
N ALA A 16 13.67 9.22 6.51
CA ALA A 16 12.53 9.06 5.59
C ALA A 16 12.93 8.93 4.11
N ARG A 17 14.07 9.51 3.68
CA ARG A 17 14.55 9.36 2.29
C ARG A 17 14.97 7.92 1.98
N ALA A 18 15.70 7.28 2.89
CA ALA A 18 16.07 5.88 2.75
C ALA A 18 14.83 4.98 2.82
N LEU A 19 13.86 5.30 3.69
CA LEU A 19 12.57 4.60 3.70
C LEU A 19 11.84 4.71 2.35
N ASN A 20 11.80 5.92 1.76
CA ASN A 20 11.15 6.13 0.46
C ASN A 20 11.87 5.40 -0.68
N ALA A 21 13.20 5.23 -0.63
CA ALA A 21 13.90 4.40 -1.61
C ALA A 21 13.51 2.92 -1.46
N MET A 22 13.59 2.36 -0.24
CA MET A 22 13.30 0.95 0.02
C MET A 22 11.84 0.57 -0.27
N ARG A 23 10.87 1.45 0.02
CA ARG A 23 9.44 1.16 -0.24
C ARG A 23 9.14 1.07 -1.74
N LEU A 24 9.84 1.85 -2.56
CA LEU A 24 9.69 1.82 -4.02
C LEU A 24 10.17 0.48 -4.58
N GLU A 25 11.29 -0.06 -4.09
CA GLU A 25 11.81 -1.37 -4.50
C GLU A 25 10.84 -2.52 -4.22
N LYS A 26 9.94 -2.37 -3.23
CA LYS A 26 8.92 -3.36 -2.88
C LYS A 26 7.56 -3.08 -3.53
N ASN A 27 7.48 -2.05 -4.39
CA ASN A 27 6.26 -1.60 -5.03
C ASN A 27 5.14 -1.25 -4.01
N TYR A 28 5.52 -0.63 -2.90
CA TYR A 28 4.56 -0.11 -1.92
C TYR A 28 4.23 1.33 -2.30
N GLY A 29 3.00 1.59 -2.73
CA GLY A 29 2.54 2.93 -3.07
C GLY A 29 2.30 3.79 -1.83
N SER A 30 2.16 5.09 -2.06
CA SER A 30 1.88 6.09 -1.03
C SER A 30 0.71 6.98 -1.42
N TRP A 31 -0.04 7.41 -0.41
CA TRP A 31 -1.12 8.39 -0.60
C TRP A 31 -0.56 9.72 -1.14
N ALA A 32 -1.33 10.40 -1.97
CA ALA A 32 -0.98 11.61 -2.70
C ALA A 32 0.14 11.46 -3.77
N ARG A 33 0.66 10.25 -3.99
CA ARG A 33 1.55 9.94 -5.12
C ARG A 33 0.90 8.90 -6.02
N GLU A 34 0.96 7.63 -5.61
CA GLU A 34 0.39 6.49 -6.32
C GLU A 34 -1.10 6.32 -6.02
N TYR A 35 -1.56 6.69 -4.82
CA TYR A 35 -2.96 6.59 -4.42
C TYR A 35 -3.59 7.96 -4.30
N ARG A 36 -4.74 8.15 -4.95
CA ARG A 36 -5.51 9.39 -4.95
C ARG A 36 -7.00 9.05 -5.09
N PRO A 37 -7.92 9.93 -4.69
CA PRO A 37 -9.37 9.70 -4.86
C PRO A 37 -9.84 9.52 -6.30
N ILE A 38 -8.97 9.79 -7.28
CA ILE A 38 -9.26 9.68 -8.71
C ILE A 38 -8.93 8.31 -9.31
N TYR A 39 -8.20 7.45 -8.57
CA TYR A 39 -7.83 6.11 -9.01
C TYR A 39 -8.61 5.07 -8.21
N GLY A 40 -9.17 4.08 -8.89
CA GLY A 40 -9.76 2.93 -8.22
C GLY A 40 -8.69 1.94 -7.71
N PRO A 41 -9.06 1.02 -6.80
CA PRO A 41 -8.11 0.04 -6.27
C PRO A 41 -7.52 -0.89 -7.33
N LEU A 42 -8.21 -1.19 -8.43
CA LEU A 42 -7.60 -2.01 -9.49
C LEU A 42 -6.53 -1.21 -10.23
N GLU A 43 -6.85 0.00 -10.68
CA GLU A 43 -5.91 0.89 -11.38
C GLU A 43 -4.66 1.18 -10.52
N ALA A 44 -4.84 1.33 -9.21
CA ALA A 44 -3.75 1.53 -8.25
C ALA A 44 -2.96 0.25 -7.89
N GLY A 45 -3.28 -0.91 -8.48
CA GLY A 45 -2.62 -2.20 -8.19
C GLY A 45 -2.92 -2.75 -6.79
N LEU A 46 -4.01 -2.32 -6.18
CA LEU A 46 -4.47 -2.70 -4.83
C LEU A 46 -5.58 -3.76 -4.82
N ASP A 47 -6.05 -4.25 -5.98
CA ASP A 47 -7.11 -5.25 -6.12
C ASP A 47 -6.97 -6.45 -5.16
N ARG A 48 -5.74 -6.97 -4.99
CA ARG A 48 -5.44 -8.09 -4.08
C ARG A 48 -5.78 -7.83 -2.61
N PHE A 49 -5.93 -6.57 -2.21
CA PHE A 49 -6.25 -6.17 -0.84
C PHE A 49 -7.74 -5.84 -0.66
N VAL A 50 -8.54 -5.85 -1.73
CA VAL A 50 -9.96 -5.57 -1.66
C VAL A 50 -10.73 -6.87 -1.43
N ALA A 51 -11.42 -6.94 -0.30
CA ALA A 51 -12.25 -8.09 0.06
C ALA A 51 -13.61 -8.05 -0.66
N TYR A 52 -13.61 -8.27 -1.98
CA TYR A 52 -14.81 -8.20 -2.82
C TYR A 52 -15.97 -9.11 -2.36
N GLY A 53 -15.65 -10.28 -1.81
CA GLY A 53 -16.63 -11.25 -1.31
C GLY A 53 -17.14 -10.97 0.12
N LYS A 54 -16.63 -9.93 0.80
CA LYS A 54 -17.10 -9.59 2.15
C LYS A 54 -18.59 -9.25 2.11
N GLU A 55 -19.42 -9.90 2.94
CA GLU A 55 -20.87 -9.70 2.93
C GLU A 55 -21.26 -8.23 3.16
N THR A 56 -20.59 -7.56 4.09
CA THR A 56 -20.78 -6.14 4.41
C THR A 56 -20.67 -5.27 3.15
N ASP A 57 -21.64 -4.37 2.95
CA ASP A 57 -21.58 -3.33 1.92
C ASP A 57 -20.71 -2.16 2.39
N PHE A 58 -19.39 -2.33 2.28
CA PHE A 58 -18.45 -1.28 2.64
C PHE A 58 -18.48 -0.14 1.60
N ILE A 59 -18.12 1.07 2.06
CA ILE A 59 -18.08 2.26 1.20
C ILE A 59 -17.18 2.00 -0.01
N GLY A 60 -17.74 2.13 -1.21
CA GLY A 60 -17.03 1.93 -2.47
C GLY A 60 -17.06 0.50 -3.01
N LYS A 61 -17.65 -0.49 -2.31
CA LYS A 61 -17.70 -1.90 -2.77
C LYS A 61 -18.26 -2.06 -4.17
N ARG A 62 -19.42 -1.46 -4.44
CA ARG A 62 -20.07 -1.50 -5.75
C ARG A 62 -19.18 -0.90 -6.86
N ALA A 63 -18.53 0.23 -6.59
CA ALA A 63 -17.65 0.90 -7.55
C ALA A 63 -16.40 0.06 -7.84
N ALA A 64 -15.76 -0.49 -6.81
CA ALA A 64 -14.59 -1.35 -6.96
C ALA A 64 -14.91 -2.66 -7.72
N LEU A 65 -16.10 -3.23 -7.51
CA LEU A 65 -16.57 -4.40 -8.28
C LEU A 65 -16.78 -4.06 -9.77
N ALA A 66 -17.37 -2.90 -10.05
CA ALA A 66 -17.59 -2.44 -11.42
C ALA A 66 -16.28 -2.19 -12.16
N GLU A 67 -15.33 -1.48 -11.52
CA GLU A 67 -13.97 -1.26 -12.03
C GLU A 67 -13.30 -2.60 -12.39
N ARG A 68 -13.37 -3.58 -11.48
CA ARG A 68 -12.77 -4.90 -11.69
C ARG A 68 -13.37 -5.66 -12.87
N GLN A 69 -14.68 -5.52 -13.11
CA GLN A 69 -15.36 -6.18 -14.23
C GLN A 69 -15.08 -5.50 -15.56
N GLN A 70 -14.83 -4.19 -15.56
CA GLN A 70 -14.62 -3.38 -16.76
C GLN A 70 -13.16 -3.32 -17.22
N GLY A 71 -12.23 -3.79 -16.38
CA GLY A 71 -10.80 -3.88 -16.73
C GLY A 71 -9.95 -2.70 -16.26
N GLY A 72 -10.48 -1.85 -15.38
CA GLY A 72 -9.84 -0.60 -14.96
C GLY A 72 -10.31 0.58 -15.82
#